data_AF-A0A8T4SUW2-F1
#
_entry.id   AF-A0A8T4SUW2-F1
#
_cell.length_a   1.000
_cell.length_b   1.000
_cell.length_c   1.000
_cell.angle_alpha   90.00
_cell.angle_beta   90.00
_cell.angle_gamma   90.00
#
_symmetry.space_group_name_H-M   'P 1'
#
loop_
_entity.id
_entity.type
_entity.pdbx_description
1 polymer ?
#
loop_
_entity_poly.entity_id
_entity_poly.type
_entity_poly.pdbx_seq_one_letter_code
_entity_poly.pdbx_strand_id
1 'polypeptide(L)'
;MADDFKHLVRIASTDLDGAKPVYYALTQIKGINFRLSEAICKVAGVDRVATIGKLPDAQVKKLDEAVKHPAKAGIPVWMLNRKRDPESGQDRHLLVAELDFEKDNDIKRMKMIRSYRGLRHMFGYPVRGQRTRSNFRKNKGKVMGVKRAKTAGKT
;
A
#
# COMPACT_ATOMS: atom_id res chain seq x y z
N MET A 1 -25.47 27.81 -1.43
CA MET A 1 -24.95 27.01 -0.30
C MET A 1 -23.66 26.40 -0.79
N ALA A 2 -22.51 26.84 -0.26
CA ALA A 2 -21.24 26.29 -0.70
C ALA A 2 -21.25 24.79 -0.36
N ASP A 3 -21.08 23.92 -1.36
CA ASP A 3 -20.81 22.51 -1.12
C ASP A 3 -19.59 22.44 -0.21
N ASP A 4 -19.75 21.95 1.03
CA ASP A 4 -18.65 21.76 1.99
C ASP A 4 -17.68 20.69 1.47
N PHE A 5 -16.79 21.10 0.57
CA PHE A 5 -15.83 20.25 -0.08
C PHE A 5 -14.53 20.18 0.72
N LYS A 6 -14.18 18.98 1.19
CA LYS A 6 -12.94 18.75 1.92
C LYS A 6 -11.82 18.42 0.94
N HIS A 7 -10.88 19.35 0.76
CA HIS A 7 -9.70 19.14 -0.08
C HIS A 7 -8.76 18.06 0.45
N LEU A 8 -8.75 17.84 1.77
CA LEU A 8 -7.94 16.82 2.43
C LEU A 8 -8.81 16.03 3.40
N VAL A 9 -8.70 14.71 3.32
CA VAL A 9 -9.41 13.77 4.20
C VAL A 9 -8.38 12.84 4.82
N ARG A 10 -8.26 12.83 6.15
CA ARG A 10 -7.28 11.99 6.84
C ARG A 10 -7.87 10.63 7.20
N ILE A 11 -7.25 9.56 6.69
CA ILE A 11 -7.63 8.15 6.95
C ILE A 11 -6.36 7.37 7.28
N ALA A 12 -6.40 6.50 8.29
CA ALA A 12 -5.30 5.63 8.71
C ALA A 12 -3.95 6.38 8.88
N SER A 13 -4.00 7.56 9.51
CA SER A 13 -2.84 8.44 9.75
C SER A 13 -2.20 9.04 8.49
N THR A 14 -2.87 8.96 7.34
CA THR A 14 -2.42 9.54 6.07
C THR A 14 -3.45 10.54 5.52
N ASP A 15 -2.95 11.63 4.93
CA ASP A 15 -3.80 12.65 4.32
C ASP A 15 -4.09 12.26 2.87
N LEU A 16 -5.37 12.09 2.54
CA LEU A 16 -5.85 11.73 1.21
C LEU A 16 -6.35 12.96 0.47
N ASP A 17 -6.09 12.97 -0.83
CA ASP A 17 -6.55 14.01 -1.75
C ASP A 17 -8.06 13.92 -2.00
N GLY A 18 -8.77 14.98 -1.60
CA GLY A 18 -10.23 15.13 -1.64
C GLY A 18 -10.85 15.09 -3.03
N ALA A 19 -10.10 15.44 -4.08
CA ALA A 19 -10.61 15.51 -5.44
C ALA A 19 -10.73 14.13 -6.12
N LYS A 20 -10.03 13.12 -5.59
CA LYS A 20 -10.00 11.79 -6.18
C LYS A 20 -11.24 10.96 -5.78
N PRO A 21 -11.63 9.99 -6.61
CA PRO A 21 -12.66 9.04 -6.25
C PRO A 21 -12.18 8.16 -5.09
N VAL A 22 -13.09 7.73 -4.22
CA VAL A 22 -12.80 7.03 -2.96
C VAL A 22 -11.87 5.83 -3.18
N TYR A 23 -12.18 4.97 -4.16
CA TYR A 23 -11.39 3.75 -4.36
C TYR A 23 -9.93 4.04 -4.70
N TYR A 24 -9.68 5.12 -5.44
CA TYR A 24 -8.34 5.53 -5.85
C TYR A 24 -7.63 6.28 -4.72
N ALA A 25 -8.35 7.13 -4.00
CA ALA A 25 -7.83 7.85 -2.86
C ALA A 25 -7.27 6.88 -1.79
N LEU A 26 -8.01 5.82 -1.45
CA LEU A 26 -7.56 4.81 -0.48
C LEU A 26 -6.27 4.08 -0.89
N THR A 27 -5.93 4.01 -2.18
CA THR A 27 -4.65 3.39 -2.61
C THR A 27 -3.41 4.22 -2.29
N GLN A 28 -3.58 5.50 -1.93
CA GLN A 28 -2.47 6.32 -1.42
C GLN A 28 -1.98 5.81 -0.06
N ILE A 29 -2.85 5.10 0.68
CA ILE A 29 -2.49 4.44 1.92
C ILE A 29 -1.59 3.25 1.61
N LYS A 30 -0.38 3.29 2.13
CA LYS A 30 0.58 2.20 1.98
C LYS A 30 0.06 0.93 2.69
N GLY A 31 -0.09 -0.14 1.91
CA GLY A 31 -0.68 -1.40 2.37
C GLY A 31 -2.00 -1.74 1.67
N ILE A 32 -2.67 -0.73 1.09
CA ILE A 32 -3.93 -0.87 0.37
C ILE A 32 -3.68 -0.93 -1.13
N ASN A 33 -4.33 -1.87 -1.81
CA ASN A 33 -4.35 -1.96 -3.27
C ASN A 33 -5.76 -1.70 -3.81
N PHE A 34 -5.92 -1.59 -5.13
CA PHE A 34 -7.22 -1.35 -5.76
C PHE A 34 -8.31 -2.37 -5.38
N ARG A 35 -7.95 -3.66 -5.26
CA ARG A 35 -8.93 -4.71 -4.90
C ARG A 35 -9.37 -4.64 -3.45
N LEU A 36 -8.43 -4.40 -2.55
CA LEU A 36 -8.73 -4.25 -1.13
C LEU A 36 -9.54 -2.98 -0.89
N SER A 37 -9.18 -1.88 -1.56
CA SER A 37 -9.94 -0.63 -1.56
C SER A 37 -11.39 -0.86 -2.01
N GLU A 38 -11.58 -1.56 -3.13
CA GLU A 38 -12.91 -1.93 -3.62
C GLU A 38 -13.69 -2.78 -2.62
N ALA A 39 -13.04 -3.77 -1.98
CA ALA A 39 -13.67 -4.58 -0.95
C ALA A 39 -14.09 -3.75 0.28
N ILE A 40 -13.23 -2.83 0.72
CA ILE A 40 -13.51 -1.91 1.82
C ILE A 40 -14.71 -1.01 1.49
N CYS A 41 -14.77 -0.43 0.29
CA CYS A 41 -15.90 0.39 -0.13
C CYS A 41 -17.22 -0.39 -0.13
N LYS A 42 -17.21 -1.63 -0.64
CA LYS A 42 -18.40 -2.51 -0.64
C LYS A 42 -18.88 -2.84 0.75
N VAL A 43 -17.97 -3.19 1.64
CA VAL A 43 -18.27 -3.50 3.04
C VAL A 43 -18.79 -2.27 3.79
N ALA A 44 -18.18 -1.11 3.55
CA ALA A 44 -18.59 0.14 4.18
C ALA A 44 -19.88 0.73 3.58
N GLY A 45 -20.38 0.19 2.46
CA GLY A 45 -21.56 0.71 1.76
C GLY A 45 -21.34 2.09 1.13
N VAL A 46 -20.10 2.42 0.78
CA VAL A 46 -19.74 3.70 0.13
C VAL A 46 -19.54 3.46 -1.36
N ASP A 47 -20.09 4.34 -2.20
CA ASP A 47 -19.87 4.24 -3.64
C ASP A 47 -18.39 4.48 -3.99
N ARG A 48 -17.84 3.62 -4.85
CA ARG A 48 -16.43 3.66 -5.24
C ARG A 48 -16.10 4.92 -6.05
N VAL A 49 -17.03 5.40 -6.87
CA VAL A 49 -16.78 6.51 -7.82
C VAL A 49 -17.02 7.88 -7.17
N ALA A 50 -17.75 7.91 -6.06
CA ALA A 50 -17.95 9.13 -5.29
C ALA A 50 -16.63 9.82 -4.96
N THR A 51 -16.67 11.15 -4.90
CA THR A 51 -15.52 11.97 -4.54
C THR A 51 -15.35 11.96 -3.03
N ILE A 52 -14.15 11.60 -2.55
CA ILE A 52 -13.91 11.42 -1.11
C ILE A 52 -14.14 12.70 -0.31
N GLY A 53 -13.81 13.87 -0.88
CA GLY A 53 -14.00 15.17 -0.25
C GLY A 53 -15.46 15.59 -0.05
N LYS A 54 -16.42 14.89 -0.68
CA LYS A 54 -17.86 15.12 -0.53
C LYS A 54 -18.53 14.14 0.44
N LEU A 55 -17.78 13.19 1.00
CA LEU A 55 -18.35 12.19 1.90
C LEU A 55 -18.71 12.81 3.26
N PRO A 56 -19.81 12.37 3.89
CA PRO A 56 -20.12 12.73 5.26
C PRO A 56 -19.12 12.08 6.23
N ASP A 57 -18.84 12.76 7.34
CA ASP A 57 -17.85 12.32 8.34
C ASP A 57 -18.17 10.95 8.95
N ALA A 58 -19.46 10.59 9.02
CA ALA A 58 -19.88 9.25 9.44
C ALA A 58 -19.37 8.15 8.51
N GLN A 59 -19.36 8.39 7.19
CA GLN A 59 -18.84 7.42 6.21
C GLN A 59 -17.31 7.40 6.23
N VAL A 60 -16.66 8.54 6.43
CA VAL A 60 -15.19 8.60 6.58
C VAL A 60 -14.73 7.79 7.79
N LYS A 61 -15.43 7.88 8.94
CA LYS A 61 -15.14 7.06 10.13
C LYS A 61 -15.32 5.56 9.86
N LYS A 62 -16.39 5.17 9.18
CA LYS A 62 -16.60 3.76 8.77
C LYS A 62 -15.48 3.25 7.86
N LEU A 63 -15.02 4.07 6.92
CA LEU A 63 -13.88 3.74 6.07
C LEU A 63 -12.59 3.61 6.89
N ASP A 64 -12.34 4.50 7.84
CA ASP A 64 -11.15 4.43 8.71
C ASP A 64 -11.14 3.16 9.57
N GLU A 65 -12.28 2.78 10.16
CA GLU A 65 -12.42 1.54 10.92
C GLU A 65 -12.22 0.29 10.04
N ALA A 66 -12.83 0.27 8.85
CA ALA A 66 -12.70 -0.83 7.90
C ALA A 66 -11.26 -0.98 7.36
N VAL A 67 -10.54 0.14 7.19
CA VAL A 67 -9.13 0.15 6.81
C VAL A 67 -8.25 -0.39 7.94
N LYS A 68 -8.45 0.06 9.18
CA LYS A 68 -7.65 -0.38 10.34
C LYS A 68 -7.88 -1.86 10.68
N HIS A 69 -9.10 -2.34 10.53
CA HIS A 69 -9.48 -3.70 10.92
C HIS A 69 -10.28 -4.43 9.81
N PRO A 70 -9.62 -4.75 8.68
CA PRO A 70 -10.30 -5.34 7.53
C PRO A 70 -10.89 -6.73 7.84
N ALA A 71 -10.21 -7.52 8.68
CA ALA A 71 -10.70 -8.84 9.08
C ALA A 71 -12.02 -8.76 9.85
N LYS A 72 -12.17 -7.76 10.74
CA LYS A 72 -13.41 -7.55 11.52
C LYS A 72 -14.54 -7.00 10.66
N ALA A 73 -14.20 -6.23 9.62
CA ALA A 73 -15.15 -5.69 8.67
C ALA A 73 -15.77 -6.77 7.74
N GLY A 74 -15.33 -8.03 7.83
CA GLY A 74 -15.85 -9.13 7.00
C GLY A 74 -15.05 -9.37 5.71
N ILE A 75 -13.86 -8.77 5.58
CA ILE A 75 -12.96 -9.07 4.47
C ILE A 75 -12.30 -10.44 4.71
N PRO A 76 -12.31 -11.35 3.72
CA PRO A 76 -11.69 -12.66 3.86
C PRO A 76 -10.20 -12.58 4.17
N VAL A 77 -9.74 -13.48 5.05
CA VAL A 77 -8.35 -13.57 5.50
C VAL A 77 -7.35 -13.65 4.35
N TRP A 78 -7.69 -14.35 3.26
CA TRP A 78 -6.79 -14.52 2.12
C TRP A 78 -6.39 -13.21 1.43
N MET A 79 -7.20 -12.14 1.59
CA MET A 79 -6.98 -10.81 1.03
C MET A 79 -6.05 -9.94 1.89
N LEU A 80 -5.75 -10.36 3.13
CA LEU A 80 -4.86 -9.64 4.03
C LEU A 80 -3.39 -9.80 3.62
N ASN A 81 -2.54 -8.84 4.00
CA ASN A 81 -1.15 -8.75 3.53
C ASN A 81 -0.15 -9.52 4.41
N ARG A 82 -0.50 -9.83 5.67
CA ARG A 82 0.34 -10.61 6.59
C ARG A 82 -0.48 -11.71 7.25
N LYS A 83 -0.47 -12.88 6.61
CA LYS A 83 -1.15 -14.08 7.08
C LYS A 83 -0.18 -14.93 7.90
N ARG A 84 -0.67 -15.54 8.98
CA ARG A 84 0.10 -16.40 9.89
C ARG A 84 1.43 -15.78 10.31
N ASP A 85 1.35 -14.66 11.01
CA ASP A 85 2.53 -13.95 11.51
C ASP A 85 3.43 -14.90 12.36
N PRO A 86 4.76 -14.94 12.16
CA PRO A 86 5.63 -15.89 12.85
C PRO A 86 5.68 -15.75 14.37
N GLU A 87 5.45 -14.54 14.89
CA GLU A 87 5.55 -14.25 16.33
C GLU A 87 4.18 -14.45 17.01
N SER A 88 3.12 -13.88 16.45
CA SER A 88 1.80 -13.91 17.06
C SER A 88 0.88 -15.04 16.57
N GLY A 89 1.19 -15.67 15.44
CA GLY A 89 0.36 -16.68 14.78
C GLY A 89 -0.95 -16.16 14.17
N GLN A 90 -1.31 -14.90 14.40
CA GLN A 90 -2.55 -14.29 13.96
C GLN A 90 -2.44 -13.72 12.54
N ASP A 91 -3.58 -13.63 11.85
CA ASP A 91 -3.68 -12.94 10.57
C ASP A 91 -3.90 -11.44 10.77
N ARG A 92 -3.05 -10.63 10.14
CA ARG A 92 -3.02 -9.18 10.30
C ARG A 92 -3.00 -8.48 8.95
N HIS A 93 -3.45 -7.23 8.95
CA HIS A 93 -3.25 -6.32 7.83
C HIS A 93 -2.40 -5.15 8.30
N LEU A 94 -1.16 -5.07 7.80
CA LEU A 94 -0.23 -4.02 8.16
C LEU A 94 -0.44 -2.78 7.29
N LEU A 95 -0.37 -1.60 7.92
CA LEU A 95 -0.54 -0.32 7.25
C LEU A 95 0.68 0.58 7.48
N VAL A 96 0.91 1.49 6.53
CA VAL A 96 1.81 2.66 6.64
C VAL A 96 3.15 2.31 7.32
N ALA A 97 3.34 2.73 8.58
CA ALA A 97 4.58 2.58 9.33
C ALA A 97 4.83 1.14 9.78
N GLU A 98 3.78 0.44 10.19
CA GLU A 98 3.87 -0.96 10.63
C GLU A 98 4.36 -1.86 9.49
N LEU A 99 3.90 -1.59 8.26
CA LEU A 99 4.31 -2.37 7.10
C LEU A 99 5.81 -2.26 6.81
N ASP A 100 6.40 -1.08 6.99
CA ASP A 100 7.84 -0.88 6.77
C ASP A 100 8.67 -1.45 7.90
N PHE A 101 8.24 -1.21 9.14
CA PHE A 101 8.90 -1.74 10.33
C PHE A 101 8.99 -3.26 10.28
N GLU A 102 7.88 -3.94 9.96
CA GLU A 102 7.84 -5.39 9.86
C GLU A 102 8.72 -5.93 8.72
N LYS A 103 8.72 -5.27 7.56
CA LYS A 103 9.61 -5.65 6.46
C LYS A 103 11.08 -5.54 6.84
N ASP A 104 11.45 -4.48 7.54
CA ASP A 104 12.82 -4.27 7.99
C ASP A 104 13.22 -5.30 9.04
N ASN A 105 12.32 -5.64 9.97
CA ASN A 105 12.54 -6.68 10.96
C ASN A 105 12.67 -8.07 10.33
N ASP A 106 11.84 -8.39 9.34
CA ASP A 106 11.95 -9.65 8.59
C ASP A 106 13.32 -9.74 7.87
N ILE A 107 13.81 -8.63 7.29
CA ILE A 107 15.14 -8.57 6.65
C ILE A 107 16.27 -8.67 7.69
N LYS A 108 16.15 -7.98 8.83
CA LYS A 108 17.12 -8.05 9.93
C LYS A 108 17.20 -9.47 10.48
N ARG A 109 16.06 -10.14 10.69
CA ARG A 109 15.98 -11.55 11.12
C ARG A 109 16.72 -12.46 10.14
N MET A 110 16.48 -12.30 8.83
CA MET A 110 17.17 -13.07 7.79
C MET A 110 18.70 -12.84 7.80
N LYS A 111 19.16 -11.61 8.07
CA LYS A 111 20.59 -11.26 8.19
C LYS A 111 21.22 -11.87 9.43
N MET A 112 20.55 -11.80 10.59
CA MET A 112 21.05 -12.39 11.85
C MET A 112 21.22 -13.91 11.74
N ILE A 113 20.25 -14.60 11.15
CA ILE A 113 20.32 -16.06 10.90
C ILE A 113 21.40 -16.43 9.87
N ARG A 114 21.92 -15.46 9.10
CA ARG A 114 22.85 -15.66 7.97
C ARG A 114 22.31 -16.59 6.88
N SER A 115 20.99 -16.58 6.68
CA SER A 115 20.35 -17.28 5.56
C SER A 115 20.89 -16.79 4.21
N TYR A 116 20.82 -17.62 3.16
CA TYR A 116 21.23 -17.21 1.81
C TYR A 116 20.57 -15.89 1.38
N ARG A 117 19.26 -15.75 1.62
CA ARG A 117 18.51 -14.53 1.33
C ARG A 117 19.03 -13.35 2.15
N GLY A 118 19.32 -13.56 3.44
CA GLY A 118 19.90 -12.55 4.34
C GLY A 118 21.25 -12.03 3.85
N LEU A 119 22.16 -12.92 3.45
CA LEU A 119 23.46 -12.54 2.88
C LEU A 119 23.29 -11.75 1.59
N ARG A 120 22.37 -12.16 0.70
CA ARG A 120 22.07 -11.40 -0.53
C ARG A 120 21.52 -10.00 -0.21
N HIS A 121 20.64 -9.88 0.78
CA HIS A 121 20.14 -8.59 1.27
C HIS A 121 21.26 -7.74 1.91
N MET A 122 22.24 -8.34 2.58
CA MET A 122 23.39 -7.64 3.14
C MET A 122 24.29 -7.07 2.04
N PHE A 123 24.55 -7.85 0.98
CA PHE A 123 25.36 -7.40 -0.16
C PHE A 123 24.60 -6.55 -1.18
N GLY A 124 23.28 -6.37 -1.03
CA GLY A 124 22.44 -5.62 -1.97
C GLY A 124 22.21 -6.33 -3.32
N TYR A 125 22.35 -7.66 -3.36
CA TYR A 125 22.13 -8.45 -4.57
C TYR A 125 20.68 -8.94 -4.71
N PRO A 126 20.21 -9.23 -5.93
CA PRO A 126 18.89 -9.80 -6.15
C PRO A 126 18.74 -11.19 -5.48
N VAL A 127 17.58 -11.45 -4.87
CA VAL A 127 17.42 -12.52 -3.88
C VAL A 127 16.80 -13.81 -4.44
N ARG A 128 16.02 -13.72 -5.53
CA ARG A 128 15.19 -14.83 -6.07
C ARG A 128 15.88 -15.66 -7.16
N GLY A 129 17.21 -15.80 -7.11
CA GLY A 129 17.95 -16.58 -8.11
C GLY A 129 18.08 -15.92 -9.49
N GLN A 130 17.87 -14.61 -9.58
CA GLN A 130 18.03 -13.87 -10.84
C GLN A 130 19.48 -13.92 -11.33
N ARG A 131 19.69 -14.11 -12.64
CA ARG A 131 21.02 -14.14 -13.27
C ARG A 131 21.68 -12.75 -13.23
N THR A 132 22.82 -12.62 -12.54
CA THR A 132 23.53 -11.33 -12.33
C THR A 132 24.75 -11.12 -13.22
N ARG A 133 25.04 -12.02 -14.18
CA ARG A 133 26.18 -11.88 -15.10
C ARG A 133 26.05 -10.62 -15.99
N SER A 134 24.90 -10.45 -16.63
CA SER A 134 24.64 -9.37 -17.62
C SER A 134 23.63 -8.31 -17.17
N ASN A 135 22.89 -8.57 -16.09
CA ASN A 135 21.83 -7.71 -15.54
C ASN A 135 22.20 -7.22 -14.13
N PHE A 136 21.48 -6.19 -13.64
CA PHE A 136 21.71 -5.60 -12.31
C PHE A 136 23.14 -5.08 -12.08
N ARG A 137 23.80 -4.61 -13.15
CA ARG A 137 25.12 -3.98 -13.09
C ARG A 137 25.00 -2.48 -12.81
N LYS A 138 25.81 -1.95 -11.89
CA LYS A 138 25.83 -0.51 -11.54
C LYS A 138 26.11 0.39 -12.75
N ASN A 139 26.94 -0.10 -13.69
CA ASN A 139 27.34 0.64 -14.90
C ASN A 139 26.34 0.49 -16.06
N LYS A 140 25.38 -0.44 -15.94
CA LYS A 140 24.26 -0.56 -16.88
C LYS A 140 23.26 0.50 -16.46
N GLY A 141 23.52 1.74 -16.86
CA GLY A 141 22.65 2.89 -16.56
C GLY A 141 21.19 2.61 -16.92
N LYS A 142 20.27 3.48 -16.47
CA LYS A 142 18.90 3.47 -17.00
C LYS A 142 19.00 3.58 -18.53
N VAL A 143 18.36 2.65 -19.23
CA VAL A 143 18.36 2.52 -20.70
C VAL A 143 18.46 3.90 -21.36
N MET A 144 19.51 4.16 -22.15
CA MET A 144 19.65 5.34 -23.01
C MET A 144 18.68 5.27 -24.20
N GLY A 145 17.43 4.89 -23.95
CA GLY A 145 16.35 4.90 -24.93
C GLY A 145 15.64 6.24 -24.90
N VAL A 146 15.00 6.60 -26.01
CA VAL A 146 14.26 7.85 -26.24
C VAL A 146 13.50 8.27 -24.99
N LYS A 147 13.96 9.36 -24.35
CA LYS A 147 13.15 10.10 -23.37
C LYS A 147 11.95 10.66 -24.14
N ARG A 148 10.79 10.01 -24.02
CA ARG A 148 9.54 10.69 -24.39
C ARG A 148 9.41 11.88 -23.43
N ALA A 149 9.27 13.08 -23.99
CA ALA A 149 8.95 14.27 -23.22
C ALA A 149 7.73 13.95 -22.35
N LYS A 150 7.74 14.39 -21.09
CA LYS A 150 6.51 14.41 -20.30
C LYS A 150 5.55 15.33 -21.05
N THR A 151 4.54 14.78 -21.70
CA THR A 151 3.42 15.58 -22.20
C THR A 151 2.86 16.29 -20.97
N ALA A 152 3.05 17.61 -20.92
CA ALA A 152 2.29 18.47 -20.02
C ALA A 152 0.82 18.09 -20.20
N GLY A 153 0.12 17.86 -19.08
CA GLY A 153 -1.26 17.43 -19.08
C GLY A 153 -2.07 18.23 -20.09
N LYS A 154 -2.72 17.54 -21.02
CA LYS A 154 -3.82 18.16 -21.74
C LYS A 154 -4.85 18.54 -20.67
N THR A 155 -5.10 19.84 -20.63
CA THR A 155 -6.29 20.50 -20.06
C THR A 155 -7.54 19.66 -20.17
#